data_AF-A0AAW9IX16-F1
#
_entry.id   AF-A0AAW9IX16-F1
#
_cell.length_a   1.000
_cell.length_b   1.000
_cell.length_c   1.000
_cell.angle_alpha   90.00
_cell.angle_beta   90.00
_cell.angle_gamma   90.00
#
_symmetry.space_group_name_H-M   'P 1'
#
loop_
_entity.id
_entity.type
_entity.pdbx_description
1 polymer ?
#
loop_
_entity_poly.entity_id
_entity_poly.type
_entity_poly.pdbx_seq_one_letter_code
_entity_poly.pdbx_strand_id
1 'polypeptide(L)'
;ILNDNSATQEQVNEAINILTDAIDNLVKKDDVEEVNKTILAMAIEYVQNLKANGELEGVVPAVIKELEAALKEAKEVLANENATQAQVDIGEKRLINVIHMLEFKVGDKTKLKELVEIIKILDESKYTTSTWNALQVELEKADKVIEDENAMEEEVAKTYESLN
;
A
#
# COMPACT_ATOMS: atom_id res chain seq x y z
N ILE A 1 -34.29 -35.94 -23.76
CA ILE A 1 -35.06 -34.69 -24.00
C ILE A 1 -36.37 -34.86 -23.25
N LEU A 2 -36.65 -34.03 -22.25
CA LEU A 2 -37.97 -33.50 -21.88
C LEU A 2 -37.84 -32.71 -20.57
N ASN A 3 -38.31 -31.47 -20.62
CA ASN A 3 -38.19 -30.42 -19.61
C ASN A 3 -38.74 -30.82 -18.24
N ASP A 4 -37.91 -30.71 -17.21
CA ASP A 4 -38.35 -30.67 -15.83
C ASP A 4 -38.99 -29.30 -15.57
N ASN A 5 -40.32 -29.21 -15.75
CA ASN A 5 -41.10 -27.98 -15.60
C ASN A 5 -42.24 -28.20 -14.61
N SER A 6 -41.92 -28.63 -13.38
CA SER A 6 -42.89 -28.88 -12.31
C SER A 6 -43.00 -27.72 -11.31
N ALA A 7 -42.79 -26.47 -11.75
CA ALA A 7 -43.06 -25.32 -10.88
C ALA A 7 -44.56 -25.30 -10.52
N THR A 8 -44.88 -25.36 -9.24
CA THR A 8 -46.27 -25.30 -8.77
C THR A 8 -46.80 -23.87 -8.84
N GLN A 9 -48.12 -23.69 -8.93
CA GLN A 9 -48.73 -22.36 -8.89
C GLN A 9 -48.38 -21.61 -7.60
N GLU A 10 -48.18 -22.33 -6.51
CA GLU A 10 -47.76 -21.78 -5.22
C GLU A 10 -46.33 -21.22 -5.31
N GLN A 11 -45.39 -21.95 -5.92
CA GLN A 11 -44.02 -21.47 -6.16
C GLN A 11 -43.98 -20.27 -7.12
N VAL A 12 -44.85 -20.25 -8.13
CA VAL A 12 -44.99 -19.11 -9.06
C VAL A 12 -45.50 -17.87 -8.31
N ASN A 13 -46.49 -18.03 -7.44
CA ASN A 13 -47.04 -16.91 -6.65
C ASN A 13 -46.03 -16.38 -5.63
N GLU A 14 -45.26 -17.26 -4.98
CA GLU A 14 -44.20 -16.87 -4.06
C GLU A 14 -43.11 -16.05 -4.77
N ALA A 15 -42.66 -16.49 -5.94
CA ALA A 15 -41.68 -15.75 -6.75
C ALA A 15 -42.21 -14.37 -7.19
N ILE A 16 -43.50 -14.26 -7.53
CA ILE A 16 -44.15 -12.98 -7.88
C ILE A 16 -44.20 -12.04 -6.68
N ASN A 17 -44.53 -12.53 -5.49
CA ASN A 17 -44.56 -11.72 -4.28
C ASN A 17 -43.17 -11.20 -3.92
N ILE A 18 -42.14 -12.07 -3.96
CA ILE A 18 -40.74 -11.66 -3.72
C ILE A 18 -40.30 -10.58 -4.72
N LEU A 19 -40.65 -10.74 -6.00
CA LEU A 19 -40.30 -9.76 -7.03
C LEU A 19 -41.05 -8.44 -6.83
N THR A 20 -42.32 -8.49 -6.43
CA THR A 20 -43.13 -7.30 -6.15
C THR A 20 -42.57 -6.54 -4.95
N ASP A 21 -42.26 -7.25 -3.86
CA ASP A 21 -41.62 -6.67 -2.68
C ASP A 21 -40.27 -6.05 -3.04
N ALA A 22 -39.48 -6.69 -3.90
CA ALA A 22 -38.20 -6.14 -4.36
C ALA A 22 -38.38 -4.86 -5.20
N ILE A 23 -39.41 -4.80 -6.06
CA ILE A 23 -39.73 -3.62 -6.88
C ILE A 23 -40.25 -2.48 -6.01
N ASP A 24 -41.13 -2.77 -5.04
CA ASP A 24 -41.73 -1.77 -4.14
C ASP A 24 -40.68 -1.15 -3.22
N ASN A 25 -39.61 -1.89 -2.91
CA ASN A 25 -38.46 -1.40 -2.16
C ASN A 25 -37.43 -0.64 -3.01
N LEU A 26 -37.62 -0.51 -4.33
CA LEU A 26 -36.73 0.31 -5.16
C LEU A 26 -36.88 1.79 -4.81
N VAL A 27 -35.76 2.43 -4.48
CA VAL A 27 -35.68 3.89 -4.32
C VAL A 27 -35.29 4.49 -5.66
N LYS A 28 -35.95 5.59 -6.07
CA LYS A 28 -35.59 6.29 -7.30
C LYS A 28 -34.22 6.93 -7.15
N LYS A 29 -33.44 6.96 -8.24
CA LYS A 29 -32.11 7.60 -8.27
C LYS A 29 -32.12 9.03 -7.73
N ASP A 30 -33.17 9.80 -8.05
CA ASP A 30 -33.31 11.20 -7.62
C ASP A 30 -33.67 11.35 -6.12
N ASP A 31 -34.14 10.29 -5.47
CA ASP A 31 -34.52 10.26 -4.05
C ASP A 31 -33.36 9.78 -3.14
N VAL A 32 -32.23 9.38 -3.72
CA VAL A 32 -31.01 9.00 -2.99
C VAL A 32 -30.17 10.26 -2.75
N GLU A 33 -29.74 10.50 -1.50
CA GLU A 33 -28.80 11.58 -1.20
C GLU A 33 -27.51 11.40 -2.03
N GLU A 34 -27.08 12.47 -2.69
CA GLU A 34 -25.87 12.46 -3.49
C GLU A 34 -24.64 12.21 -2.62
N VAL A 35 -23.88 11.17 -2.95
CA VAL A 35 -22.66 10.80 -2.23
C VAL A 35 -21.55 11.82 -2.51
N ASN A 36 -20.96 12.40 -1.46
CA ASN A 36 -19.94 13.44 -1.60
C ASN A 36 -18.57 12.80 -1.84
N LYS A 37 -17.99 13.05 -3.02
CA LYS A 37 -16.68 12.53 -3.45
C LYS A 37 -15.59 13.59 -3.59
N THR A 38 -15.85 14.80 -3.11
CA THR A 38 -14.99 15.97 -3.37
C THR A 38 -13.58 15.78 -2.81
N ILE A 39 -13.46 15.35 -1.56
CA ILE A 39 -12.16 15.18 -0.89
C ILE A 39 -11.39 14.01 -1.51
N LEU A 40 -12.06 12.89 -1.81
CA LEU A 40 -11.47 11.78 -2.55
C LEU A 40 -10.89 12.23 -3.90
N ALA A 41 -11.62 13.05 -4.66
CA ALA A 41 -11.14 13.59 -5.94
C ALA A 41 -9.93 14.51 -5.76
N MET A 42 -9.96 15.41 -4.76
CA MET A 42 -8.83 16.28 -4.43
C MET A 42 -7.58 15.48 -4.02
N ALA A 43 -7.73 14.44 -3.22
CA ALA A 43 -6.62 13.58 -2.81
C ALA A 43 -6.02 12.82 -4.01
N ILE A 44 -6.85 12.34 -4.94
CA ILE A 44 -6.40 11.72 -6.19
C ILE A 44 -5.59 12.72 -7.04
N GLU A 45 -6.10 13.94 -7.22
CA GLU A 45 -5.44 15.00 -7.98
C GLU A 45 -4.10 15.38 -7.34
N TYR A 46 -4.08 15.56 -6.02
CA TYR A 46 -2.86 15.84 -5.26
C TYR A 46 -1.79 14.78 -5.50
N VAL A 47 -2.13 13.49 -5.38
CA VAL A 47 -1.18 12.40 -5.64
C VAL A 47 -0.73 12.38 -7.11
N GLN A 48 -1.61 12.68 -8.06
CA GLN A 48 -1.23 12.78 -9.47
C GLN A 48 -0.22 13.91 -9.72
N ASN A 49 -0.39 15.06 -9.06
CA ASN A 49 0.56 16.16 -9.13
C ASN A 49 1.92 15.79 -8.53
N LEU A 50 1.95 15.14 -7.36
CA LEU A 50 3.21 14.62 -6.78
C LEU A 50 3.95 13.70 -7.75
N LYS A 51 3.22 12.78 -8.42
CA LYS A 51 3.80 11.87 -9.42
C LYS A 51 4.35 12.63 -10.63
N ALA A 52 3.59 13.58 -11.16
CA ALA A 52 3.98 14.36 -12.34
C ALA A 52 5.21 15.25 -12.08
N ASN A 53 5.36 15.73 -10.85
CA ASN A 53 6.47 16.60 -10.44
C ASN A 53 7.70 15.84 -9.92
N GLY A 54 7.66 14.51 -9.85
CA GLY A 54 8.78 13.70 -9.34
C GLY A 54 8.98 13.76 -7.82
N GLU A 55 8.00 14.24 -7.06
CA GLU A 55 8.10 14.45 -5.60
C GLU A 55 8.14 13.13 -4.79
N LEU A 56 7.93 12.00 -5.47
CA LEU A 56 8.00 10.66 -4.90
C LEU A 56 9.42 10.07 -4.91
N GLU A 57 10.42 10.80 -5.41
CA GLU A 57 11.81 10.36 -5.37
C GLU A 57 12.28 10.13 -3.92
N GLY A 58 13.00 9.02 -3.71
CA GLY A 58 13.53 8.62 -2.42
C GLY A 58 12.50 8.15 -1.38
N VAL A 59 11.19 8.15 -1.69
CA VAL A 59 10.19 7.55 -0.79
C VAL A 59 10.43 6.06 -0.67
N VAL A 60 10.21 5.53 0.54
CA VAL A 60 10.30 4.09 0.82
C VAL A 60 9.48 3.28 -0.19
N PRO A 61 10.07 2.26 -0.88
CA PRO A 61 9.40 1.48 -1.92
C PRO A 61 8.08 0.84 -1.47
N ALA A 62 8.01 0.32 -0.25
CA ALA A 62 6.78 -0.23 0.32
C ALA A 62 5.65 0.81 0.41
N VAL A 63 5.98 2.07 0.71
CA VAL A 63 5.01 3.18 0.74
C VAL A 63 4.53 3.50 -0.66
N ILE A 64 5.42 3.55 -1.66
CA ILE A 64 5.04 3.76 -3.06
C ILE A 64 4.10 2.66 -3.55
N LYS A 65 4.39 1.41 -3.23
CA LYS A 65 3.52 0.27 -3.58
C LYS A 65 2.12 0.42 -2.99
N GLU A 66 2.02 0.83 -1.73
CA GLU A 66 0.73 1.09 -1.08
C GLU A 66 0.02 2.30 -1.69
N LEU A 67 0.76 3.35 -2.06
CA LEU A 67 0.21 4.54 -2.71
C LEU A 67 -0.47 4.18 -4.03
N GLU A 68 0.18 3.35 -4.85
CA GLU A 68 -0.38 2.92 -6.12
C GLU A 68 -1.63 2.06 -5.96
N ALA A 69 -1.65 1.17 -4.95
CA ALA A 69 -2.83 0.38 -4.62
C ALA A 69 -3.99 1.24 -4.14
N ALA A 70 -3.74 2.15 -3.19
CA ALA A 70 -4.74 3.07 -2.66
C ALA A 70 -5.28 4.03 -3.73
N LEU A 71 -4.40 4.57 -4.59
CA LEU A 71 -4.79 5.45 -5.69
C LEU A 71 -5.67 4.74 -6.71
N LYS A 72 -5.38 3.46 -7.01
CA LYS A 72 -6.20 2.65 -7.91
C LYS A 72 -7.60 2.47 -7.34
N GLU A 73 -7.72 2.01 -6.10
CA GLU A 73 -9.03 1.81 -5.45
C GLU A 73 -9.81 3.13 -5.32
N ALA A 74 -9.14 4.22 -4.95
CA ALA A 74 -9.75 5.55 -4.88
C ALA A 74 -10.37 5.97 -6.23
N LYS A 75 -9.69 5.70 -7.35
CA LYS A 75 -10.21 5.98 -8.70
C LYS A 75 -11.41 5.09 -9.05
N GLU A 76 -11.39 3.82 -8.65
CA GLU A 76 -12.51 2.90 -8.86
C GLU A 76 -13.76 3.34 -8.07
N VAL A 77 -13.59 3.76 -6.82
CA VAL A 77 -14.68 4.32 -5.99
C VAL A 77 -15.19 5.65 -6.55
N LEU A 78 -14.29 6.52 -7.02
CA LEU A 78 -14.66 7.79 -7.64
C LEU A 78 -15.54 7.55 -8.88
N ALA A 79 -15.16 6.61 -9.75
CA ALA A 79 -15.87 6.28 -10.98
C ALA A 79 -17.18 5.51 -10.78
N ASN A 80 -17.38 4.84 -9.64
CA ASN A 80 -18.58 4.06 -9.37
C ASN A 80 -19.78 4.98 -9.03
N GLU A 81 -20.75 5.12 -9.94
CA GLU A 81 -21.98 5.91 -9.72
C GLU A 81 -22.82 5.44 -8.52
N ASN A 82 -22.72 4.16 -8.15
CA ASN A 82 -23.46 3.56 -7.05
C ASN A 82 -22.60 3.40 -5.79
N ALA A 83 -21.44 4.07 -5.72
CA ALA A 83 -20.62 4.05 -4.52
C ALA A 83 -21.40 4.60 -3.33
N THR A 84 -21.35 3.92 -2.19
CA THR A 84 -21.92 4.44 -0.94
C THR A 84 -20.95 5.43 -0.29
N GLN A 85 -21.46 6.30 0.58
CA GLN A 85 -20.59 7.22 1.34
C GLN A 85 -19.53 6.46 2.15
N ALA A 86 -19.89 5.32 2.74
CA ALA A 86 -18.93 4.48 3.45
C ALA A 86 -17.78 3.98 2.56
N GLN A 87 -18.06 3.63 1.30
CA GLN A 87 -17.01 3.24 0.34
C GLN A 87 -16.09 4.41 -0.01
N VAL A 88 -16.66 5.61 -0.15
CA VAL A 88 -15.90 6.84 -0.38
C VAL A 88 -14.99 7.16 0.80
N ASP A 89 -15.54 7.16 2.02
CA ASP A 89 -14.79 7.45 3.24
C ASP A 89 -13.63 6.46 3.46
N ILE A 90 -13.84 5.18 3.14
CA ILE A 90 -12.79 4.14 3.21
C ILE A 90 -11.68 4.44 2.20
N GLY A 91 -12.04 4.72 0.94
CA GLY A 91 -11.08 5.04 -0.12
C GLY A 91 -10.28 6.31 0.19
N GLU A 92 -10.96 7.34 0.69
CA GLU A 92 -10.37 8.61 1.11
C GLU A 92 -9.37 8.41 2.25
N LYS A 93 -9.81 7.76 3.34
CA LYS A 93 -8.97 7.51 4.51
C LYS A 93 -7.72 6.72 4.13
N ARG A 94 -7.86 5.68 3.30
CA ARG A 94 -6.71 4.88 2.85
C ARG A 94 -5.72 5.72 2.06
N LEU A 95 -6.21 6.54 1.11
CA LEU A 95 -5.36 7.39 0.29
C LEU A 95 -4.66 8.48 1.11
N ILE A 96 -5.36 9.13 2.04
CA ILE A 96 -4.79 10.15 2.93
C ILE A 96 -3.73 9.55 3.85
N ASN A 97 -3.97 8.36 4.41
CA ASN A 97 -2.99 7.70 5.26
C ASN A 97 -1.67 7.45 4.53
N VAL A 98 -1.72 6.94 3.31
CA VAL A 98 -0.49 6.70 2.54
C VAL A 98 0.15 8.00 2.05
N ILE A 99 -0.63 9.06 1.79
CA ILE A 99 -0.10 10.40 1.53
C ILE A 99 0.78 10.88 2.70
N HIS A 100 0.33 10.69 3.96
CA HIS A 100 1.16 11.04 5.12
C HIS A 100 2.44 10.20 5.19
N MET A 101 2.39 8.93 4.79
CA MET A 101 3.56 8.05 4.79
C MET A 101 4.63 8.44 3.74
N LEU A 102 4.33 9.33 2.78
CA LEU A 102 5.29 9.77 1.77
C LEU A 102 6.47 10.58 2.36
N GLU A 103 6.37 11.00 3.62
CA GLU A 103 7.48 11.61 4.35
C GLU A 103 8.60 10.62 4.68
N PHE A 104 8.33 9.31 4.69
CA PHE A 104 9.33 8.30 4.94
C PHE A 104 10.22 8.09 3.70
N LYS A 105 11.49 8.44 3.84
CA LYS A 105 12.51 8.33 2.79
C LYS A 105 13.51 7.22 3.11
N VAL A 106 14.03 6.57 2.08
CA VAL A 106 15.13 5.59 2.20
C VAL A 106 16.42 6.28 2.63
N GLY A 107 17.26 5.57 3.39
CA GLY A 107 18.57 6.07 3.81
C GLY A 107 19.66 5.95 2.74
N ASP A 108 20.67 6.82 2.80
CA ASP A 108 21.85 6.74 1.93
C ASP A 108 22.84 5.69 2.42
N LYS A 109 22.92 4.58 1.68
CA LYS A 109 23.77 3.42 2.00
C LYS A 109 25.21 3.53 1.52
N THR A 110 25.60 4.63 0.87
CA THR A 110 26.91 4.75 0.19
C THR A 110 28.07 4.48 1.14
N LYS A 111 28.14 5.19 2.27
CA LYS A 111 29.22 5.01 3.26
C LYS A 111 29.22 3.62 3.91
N LEU A 112 28.04 3.05 4.15
CA LEU A 112 27.92 1.71 4.70
C LEU A 112 28.48 0.66 3.72
N LYS A 113 28.17 0.79 2.43
CA LYS A 113 28.73 -0.08 1.38
C LYS A 113 30.25 0.04 1.29
N GLU A 114 30.78 1.26 1.29
CA GLU A 114 32.23 1.50 1.28
C GLU A 114 32.93 0.84 2.48
N LEU A 115 32.37 0.99 3.68
CA LEU A 115 32.90 0.37 4.90
C LEU A 115 32.88 -1.17 4.81
N VAL A 116 31.78 -1.74 4.31
CA VAL A 116 31.66 -3.18 4.07
C VAL A 116 32.72 -3.68 3.08
N GLU A 117 33.00 -2.94 2.01
CA GLU A 117 34.06 -3.27 1.04
C GLU A 117 35.46 -3.22 1.67
N ILE A 118 35.73 -2.23 2.52
CA ILE A 118 36.99 -2.13 3.28
C ILE A 118 37.15 -3.32 4.23
N ILE A 119 36.09 -3.72 4.93
CA ILE A 119 36.14 -4.87 5.84
C ILE A 119 36.41 -6.17 5.07
N LYS A 120 35.81 -6.34 3.89
CA LYS A 120 35.95 -7.54 3.04
C LYS A 120 37.38 -7.77 2.53
N ILE A 121 38.25 -6.75 2.56
CA ILE A 121 39.68 -6.89 2.19
C ILE A 121 40.62 -7.12 3.37
N LEU A 122 40.11 -7.12 4.60
CA LEU A 122 40.94 -7.36 5.79
C LEU A 122 41.44 -8.82 5.82
N ASP A 123 42.68 -8.98 6.25
CA ASP A 123 43.30 -10.29 6.47
C ASP A 123 42.93 -10.81 7.86
N GLU A 124 42.05 -11.80 7.91
CA GLU A 124 41.60 -12.47 9.15
C GLU A 124 42.78 -12.87 10.06
N SER A 125 43.91 -13.29 9.49
CA SER A 125 45.08 -13.77 10.24
C SER A 125 45.76 -12.69 11.09
N LYS A 126 45.41 -11.42 10.87
CA LYS A 126 45.88 -10.26 11.65
C LYS A 126 45.09 -10.03 12.93
N TYR A 127 43.96 -10.71 13.12
CA TYR A 127 43.04 -10.47 14.23
C TYR A 127 42.85 -11.72 15.09
N THR A 128 42.29 -11.53 16.29
CA THR A 128 41.92 -12.67 17.14
C THR A 128 40.60 -13.28 16.65
N THR A 129 40.44 -14.60 16.79
CA THR A 129 39.20 -15.29 16.43
C THR A 129 37.97 -14.68 17.10
N SER A 130 38.08 -14.24 18.36
CA SER A 130 36.95 -13.64 19.09
C SER A 130 36.50 -12.31 18.45
N THR A 131 37.44 -11.40 18.20
CA THR A 131 37.14 -10.09 17.59
C THR A 131 36.72 -10.23 16.12
N TRP A 132 37.29 -11.19 15.40
CA TRP A 132 36.92 -11.45 14.01
C TRP A 132 35.50 -12.00 13.89
N ASN A 133 35.13 -12.97 14.74
CA ASN A 133 33.78 -13.51 14.77
C ASN A 133 32.75 -12.42 15.13
N ALA A 134 33.08 -11.52 16.06
CA ALA A 134 32.22 -10.38 16.38
C ALA A 134 32.03 -9.44 15.18
N LEU A 135 33.10 -9.14 14.43
CA LEU A 135 33.03 -8.34 13.20
C LEU A 135 32.16 -9.00 12.13
N GLN A 136 32.27 -10.32 11.93
CA GLN A 136 31.44 -11.05 10.96
C GLN A 136 29.94 -10.94 11.28
N VAL A 137 29.58 -10.98 12.58
CA VAL A 137 28.19 -10.78 13.01
C VAL A 137 27.66 -9.39 12.67
N GLU A 138 28.45 -8.33 12.85
CA GLU A 138 28.05 -6.98 12.45
C GLU A 138 28.03 -6.81 10.93
N LEU A 139 28.95 -7.46 10.20
CA LEU A 139 28.99 -7.47 8.75
C LEU A 139 27.72 -8.10 8.15
N GLU A 140 27.24 -9.22 8.71
CA GLU A 140 25.97 -9.83 8.30
C GLU A 140 24.77 -8.90 8.51
N LYS A 141 24.76 -8.09 9.57
CA LYS A 141 23.70 -7.08 9.78
C LYS A 141 23.80 -5.96 8.77
N ALA A 142 25.01 -5.50 8.47
CA ALA A 142 25.26 -4.48 7.46
C ALA A 142 24.81 -4.93 6.07
N ASP A 143 25.14 -6.15 5.65
CA ASP A 143 24.67 -6.71 4.38
C ASP A 143 23.13 -6.76 4.32
N LYS A 144 22.44 -7.15 5.40
CA LYS A 144 20.96 -7.12 5.47
C LYS A 144 20.36 -5.72 5.30
N VAL A 145 20.92 -4.71 5.97
CA VAL A 145 20.46 -3.32 5.84
C VAL A 145 20.76 -2.76 4.45
N ILE A 146 21.90 -3.14 3.86
CA ILE A 146 22.24 -2.78 2.49
C ILE A 146 21.20 -3.35 1.51
N GLU A 147 20.80 -4.61 1.68
CA GLU A 147 19.84 -5.32 0.83
C GLU A 147 18.38 -4.85 1.02
N ASP A 148 18.01 -4.36 2.21
CA ASP A 148 16.64 -3.92 2.48
C ASP A 148 16.31 -2.61 1.76
N GLU A 149 15.58 -2.69 0.64
CA GLU A 149 15.15 -1.53 -0.14
C GLU A 149 14.35 -0.48 0.64
N ASN A 150 13.80 -0.84 1.80
CA ASN A 150 13.01 0.04 2.66
C ASN A 150 13.80 0.66 3.82
N ALA A 151 15.08 0.28 3.98
CA ALA A 151 15.89 0.73 5.10
C ALA A 151 15.96 2.26 5.17
N MET A 152 15.60 2.79 6.33
CA MET A 152 15.60 4.22 6.60
C MET A 152 16.97 4.71 7.08
N GLU A 153 17.17 6.03 7.03
CA GLU A 153 18.44 6.66 7.43
C GLU A 153 18.88 6.27 8.85
N GLU A 154 17.95 6.15 9.80
CA GLU A 154 18.27 5.74 11.18
C GLU A 154 18.87 4.32 11.23
N GLU A 155 18.32 3.38 10.47
CA GLU A 155 18.80 2.00 10.41
C GLU A 155 20.18 1.94 9.76
N VAL A 156 20.39 2.70 8.68
CA VAL A 156 21.67 2.80 7.99
C VAL A 156 22.73 3.41 8.90
N ALA A 157 22.42 4.52 9.57
CA ALA A 157 23.34 5.22 10.46
C ALA A 157 23.75 4.35 11.67
N LYS A 158 22.77 3.74 12.34
CA LYS A 158 23.05 2.85 13.48
C LYS A 158 23.89 1.64 13.10
N THR A 159 23.66 1.10 11.90
CA THR A 159 24.43 -0.04 11.39
C THR A 159 25.84 0.37 11.02
N TYR A 160 26.01 1.55 10.42
CA TYR A 160 27.34 2.14 10.18
C TYR A 160 28.12 2.34 11.49
N GLU A 161 27.50 2.94 12.51
CA GLU A 161 28.12 3.16 13.82
C GLU A 161 28.49 1.85 14.53
N SER A 162 27.70 0.79 14.36
CA SER A 162 27.98 -0.52 14.95
C SER A 162 29.13 -1.25 14.25
N LEU A 163 29.34 -0.96 12.96
CA LEU A 163 30.34 -1.62 12.11
C LEU A 163 31.71 -0.92 12.12
N ASN A 164 31.73 0.40 12.39
CA ASN A 164 32.92 1.27 12.31
C ASN A 164 33.71 1.35 13.63
#